data_AF-A0A939WTK2-F1
#
_entry.id   AF-A0A939WTK2-F1
#
_cell.length_a   1.000
_cell.length_b   1.000
_cell.length_c   1.000
_cell.angle_alpha   90.00
_cell.angle_beta   90.00
_cell.angle_gamma   90.00
#
_symmetry.space_group_name_H-M   'P 1'
#
loop_
_entity.id
_entity.type
_entity.pdbx_description
1 polymer ?
#
loop_
_entity_poly.entity_id
_entity_poly.type
_entity_poly.pdbx_seq_one_letter_code
_entity_poly.pdbx_strand_id
1 'polypeptide(L)' 'SADAFIDLNVGFAGVTIVVPEGLSVKIAVSSGFGGVTDNRRTRTETGSNSLIITGKVGFGGVEIRN' A
#
# COMPACT_ATOMS: atom_id res chain seq x y z
N SER A 1 -16.71 1.66 11.83
CA SER A 1 -15.47 1.37 11.07
C SER A 1 -15.35 2.41 9.98
N ALA A 2 -14.14 2.91 9.74
CA ALA A 2 -13.89 3.87 8.67
C ALA A 2 -12.86 3.28 7.69
N ASP A 3 -13.15 3.43 6.40
CA ASP A 3 -12.31 2.94 5.32
C ASP A 3 -11.69 4.13 4.59
N ALA A 4 -10.37 4.06 4.37
CA ALA A 4 -9.61 4.99 3.58
C ALA A 4 -9.13 4.30 2.30
N PHE A 5 -9.01 5.07 1.22
CA PHE A 5 -8.63 4.56 -0.09
C PHE A 5 -7.48 5.38 -0.67
N ILE A 6 -6.46 4.68 -1.19
CA ILE A 6 -5.38 5.26 -2.00
C ILE A 6 -5.38 4.53 -3.34
N ASP A 7 -5.60 5.27 -4.43
CA ASP A 7 -5.46 4.75 -5.79
C ASP A 7 -4.17 5.27 -6.42
N LEU A 8 -3.32 4.35 -6.89
CA LEU A 8 -2.03 4.65 -7.50
C LEU A 8 -2.14 4.63 -9.02
N ASN A 9 -1.68 5.69 -9.67
CA ASN A 9 -1.48 5.71 -11.12
C ASN A 9 -0.12 6.37 -11.43
N VAL A 10 0.92 5.53 -11.44
CA VAL A 10 2.31 5.99 -11.59
C VAL A 10 2.90 5.35 -12.84
N GLY A 11 3.41 6.18 -13.75
CA GLY A 11 4.12 5.71 -14.95
C GLY A 11 5.54 5.23 -14.63
N PHE A 12 6.35 6.13 -14.07
CA PHE A 12 7.76 5.92 -13.76
C PHE A 12 8.09 6.57 -12.41
N ALA A 13 8.25 5.76 -11.36
CA ALA A 13 8.80 6.13 -10.03
C ALA A 13 8.55 4.98 -9.04
N GLY A 14 9.35 4.93 -7.97
CA GLY A 14 9.00 4.19 -6.77
C GLY A 14 8.03 4.97 -5.89
N VAL A 15 7.12 4.27 -5.21
CA VAL A 15 6.18 4.86 -4.24
C VAL A 15 6.50 4.29 -2.86
N THR A 16 6.68 5.15 -1.86
CA THR A 16 6.70 4.73 -0.44
C THR A 16 5.46 5.29 0.26
N ILE A 17 4.72 4.41 0.92
CA ILE A 17 3.53 4.76 1.71
C ILE A 17 3.85 4.47 3.17
N VAL A 18 3.84 5.51 4.01
CA VAL A 18 3.98 5.38 5.46
C VAL A 18 2.59 5.39 6.07
N VAL A 19 2.26 4.36 6.83
CA VAL A 19 0.93 4.19 7.46
C VAL A 19 1.07 4.14 8.98
N PRO A 20 0.06 4.61 9.74
CA PRO A 20 0.06 4.47 11.19
C PRO A 20 -0.05 3.00 11.62
N GLU A 21 0.43 2.70 12.83
CA GLU A 21 0.25 1.39 13.46
C GLU A 21 -1.24 1.09 13.73
N GLY A 22 -1.59 -0.19 13.81
CA GLY A 22 -2.95 -0.63 14.14
C GLY A 22 -3.95 -0.58 12.98
N LEU A 23 -3.54 -0.10 11.81
CA LEU A 23 -4.40 -0.03 10.63
C LEU A 23 -4.40 -1.36 9.86
N SER A 24 -5.60 -1.86 9.53
CA SER A 24 -5.73 -2.99 8.60
C SER A 24 -5.49 -2.50 7.17
N VAL A 25 -4.41 -2.95 6.53
CA VAL A 25 -4.04 -2.51 5.17
C VAL A 25 -4.23 -3.65 4.19
N LYS A 26 -5.02 -3.40 3.14
CA LYS A 26 -5.25 -4.31 2.01
C LYS A 26 -4.58 -3.74 0.78
N ILE A 27 -3.76 -4.54 0.11
CA ILE A 27 -2.94 -4.11 -1.03
C ILE A 27 -3.37 -4.90 -2.27
N ALA A 28 -3.79 -4.18 -3.31
CA ALA A 28 -4.18 -4.71 -4.61
C ALA A 28 -3.61 -3.81 -5.72
N VAL A 29 -2.28 -3.68 -5.75
CA VAL A 29 -1.54 -2.88 -6.72
C VAL A 29 -0.90 -3.79 -7.76
N SER A 30 -1.00 -3.40 -9.03
CA SER A 30 -0.28 -4.03 -10.14
C SER A 30 1.03 -3.29 -10.42
N SER A 31 2.16 -3.99 -10.47
CA SER A 31 3.44 -3.43 -10.91
C SER A 31 3.86 -4.05 -12.22
N GLY A 32 4.17 -3.24 -13.24
CA GLY A 32 4.69 -3.73 -14.53
C GLY A 32 6.13 -4.22 -14.43
N PHE A 33 7.03 -3.31 -14.03
CA PHE A 33 8.45 -3.58 -13.77
C PHE A 33 8.82 -3.07 -12.37
N GLY A 34 9.04 -4.01 -11.45
CA GLY A 34 9.28 -3.74 -10.03
C GLY A 34 8.57 -4.77 -9.16
N GLY A 35 8.18 -4.36 -7.95
CA GLY A 35 7.42 -5.21 -7.03
C GLY A 35 6.69 -4.39 -5.97
N VAL A 36 5.80 -5.06 -5.24
CA VAL A 36 5.09 -4.49 -4.09
C VAL A 36 5.64 -5.17 -2.85
N THR A 37 6.16 -4.38 -1.91
CA THR A 37 6.79 -4.86 -0.67
C THR A 37 6.10 -4.23 0.53
N ASP A 38 5.65 -5.06 1.46
CA ASP A 38 5.10 -4.63 2.74
C ASP A 38 6.14 -4.88 3.84
N ASN A 39 6.84 -3.81 4.22
CA ASN A 39 7.89 -3.78 5.25
C ASN A 39 7.35 -3.25 6.59
N ARG A 40 6.04 -3.28 6.82
CA ARG A 40 5.48 -2.90 8.13
C ARG A 40 5.99 -3.83 9.22
N ARG A 41 6.54 -3.25 10.29
CA ARG A 41 7.02 -3.96 11.48
C ARG A 41 5.91 -4.77 12.15
N THR A 42 4.69 -4.23 12.15
CA THR A 42 3.53 -4.86 12.77
C THR A 42 2.37 -4.85 11.78
N ARG A 43 1.93 -6.04 11.37
CA ARG A 43 0.79 -6.19 10.46
C ARG A 43 -0.49 -6.46 11.25
N THR A 44 -1.38 -5.47 11.28
CA THR A 44 -2.72 -5.66 11.79
C THR A 44 -3.60 -6.24 10.68
N GLU A 45 -4.03 -7.49 10.82
CA GLU A 45 -4.92 -8.15 9.86
C GLU A 45 -6.38 -7.68 10.09
N THR A 46 -6.77 -7.51 11.34
CA THR A 46 -8.11 -7.16 11.79
C THR A 46 -8.09 -5.89 12.64
N GLY A 47 -8.65 -4.80 12.11
CA GLY A 47 -8.74 -3.50 12.78
C GLY A 47 -10.08 -2.84 12.48
N SER A 48 -10.52 -1.93 13.35
CA SER A 48 -11.77 -1.18 13.18
C SER A 48 -11.72 -0.15 12.05
N ASN A 49 -10.51 0.24 11.64
CA ASN A 49 -10.24 1.13 10.52
C ASN A 49 -9.39 0.39 9.48
N SER A 50 -9.69 0.61 8.20
CA SER A 50 -8.98 -0.04 7.11
C SER A 50 -8.47 0.95 6.06
N LEU A 51 -7.33 0.61 5.45
CA LEU A 51 -6.78 1.30 4.29
C LEU A 51 -6.69 0.32 3.13
N ILE A 52 -7.32 0.68 2.03
CA ILE A 52 -7.28 -0.09 0.79
C ILE A 52 -6.39 0.66 -0.19
N ILE A 53 -5.34 0.00 -0.65
CA ILE A 53 -4.38 0.54 -1.62
C ILE A 53 -4.55 -0.22 -2.93
N THR A 54 -4.97 0.48 -3.98
CA THR A 54 -5.22 -0.08 -5.32
C THR A 54 -4.40 0.61 -6.39
N GLY A 55 -4.44 0.07 -7.61
CA GLY A 55 -4.01 0.79 -8.81
C GLY A 55 -2.82 0.15 -9.52
N LYS A 56 -2.04 0.97 -10.23
CA LYS A 56 -0.94 0.56 -11.10
C LYS A 56 0.32 1.40 -10.92
N VAL A 57 1.46 0.72 -10.98
CA VAL A 57 2.80 1.31 -11.12
C VAL A 57 3.46 0.67 -12.34
N GLY A 58 3.84 1.49 -13.32
CA GLY A 58 4.47 1.03 -14.57
C GLY A 58 5.88 0.54 -14.33
N PHE A 59 6.81 1.46 -14.09
CA PHE A 59 8.22 1.20 -13.83
C PHE A 59 8.63 1.78 -12.46
N GLY A 60 8.89 0.88 -11.51
CA GLY A 60 9.16 1.19 -10.10
C GLY A 60 8.45 0.22 -9.17
N GLY A 61 8.79 0.28 -7.88
CA GLY A 61 8.17 -0.54 -6.84
C GLY A 61 7.27 0.27 -5.91
N VAL A 62 6.44 -0.44 -5.14
CA VAL A 62 5.68 0.13 -4.02
C VAL A 62 6.20 -0.45 -2.73
N GLU A 63 6.57 0.40 -1.78
CA GLU A 63 6.92 0.01 -0.42
C GLU A 63 5.89 0.56 0.56
N ILE A 64 5.39 -0.31 1.44
CA ILE A 64 4.54 0.06 2.56
C ILE A 64 5.34 -0.13 3.84
N ARG A 65 5.37 0.87 4.72
CA ARG A 65 6.04 0.81 6.04
C ARG A 65 5.27 1.57 7.11
N ASN A 66 5.59 1.35 8.37
CA ASN A 66 5.08 2.07 9.53
C ASN A 66 6.24 2.57 10.40
#